data_AF-A0A414EPQ0-F1
#
_entry.id   AF-A0A414EPQ0-F1
#
_cell.length_a   1.000
_cell.length_b   1.000
_cell.length_c   1.000
_cell.angle_alpha   90.00
_cell.angle_beta   90.00
_cell.angle_gamma   90.00
#
_symmetry.space_group_name_H-M   'P 1'
#
loop_
_entity.id
_entity.type
_entity.pdbx_description
1 polymer ?
#
loop_
_entity_poly.entity_id
_entity_poly.type
_entity_poly.pdbx_seq_one_letter_code
_entity_poly.pdbx_strand_id
1 'polypeptide(L)'
;MAISERIHFFRLMRGMTQKYLGTAIGFPEKSADVRLAQYETGTRKPKADLTNALAQVLDVSPQALDVPDIDSYIGLMHTLFTLEDIYGLTVSEADGEVCLKVNKDKGREAYELLKMLYAWKEQADKLSSEEINREEYDNWRYHYPEFDTTQRWAKVPSQELSDALVEAFKDHLKDK
;
A
#
# COMPACT_ATOMS: atom_id res chain seq x y z
N MET A 1 7.48 2.85 9.78
CA MET A 1 6.29 2.71 10.61
C MET A 1 5.73 1.32 10.45
N ALA A 2 5.68 0.55 11.53
CA ALA A 2 5.00 -0.75 11.54
C ALA A 2 3.49 -0.62 11.28
N ILE A 3 2.87 -1.73 10.86
CA ILE A 3 1.41 -1.82 10.62
C ILE A 3 0.56 -1.31 11.79
N SER A 4 1.02 -1.53 13.04
CA SER A 4 0.36 -1.07 14.26
C SER A 4 0.23 0.46 14.32
N GLU A 5 1.32 1.15 14.00
CA GLU A 5 1.37 2.61 13.97
C GLU A 5 0.54 3.16 12.82
N ARG A 6 0.49 2.46 11.68
CA ARG A 6 -0.32 2.85 10.53
C ARG A 6 -1.81 2.74 10.81
N ILE A 7 -2.26 1.65 11.45
CA ILE A 7 -3.66 1.51 11.90
C ILE A 7 -4.03 2.66 12.83
N HIS A 8 -3.18 2.97 13.82
CA HIS A 8 -3.39 4.07 14.75
C HIS A 8 -3.48 5.42 14.03
N PHE A 9 -2.53 5.68 13.12
CA PHE A 9 -2.45 6.91 12.33
C PHE A 9 -3.72 7.13 11.50
N PHE A 10 -4.15 6.15 10.71
CA PHE A 10 -5.35 6.29 9.88
C PHE A 10 -6.62 6.40 10.72
N ARG A 11 -6.72 5.67 11.83
CA ARG A 11 -7.86 5.81 12.74
C ARG A 11 -7.99 7.24 13.26
N LEU A 12 -6.88 7.83 13.72
CA LEU A 12 -6.87 9.22 14.21
C LEU A 12 -7.17 10.22 13.10
N MET A 13 -6.58 10.03 11.92
CA MET A 13 -6.85 10.85 10.73
C MET A 13 -8.35 10.87 10.38
N ARG A 14 -9.04 9.73 10.51
CA ARG A 14 -10.48 9.60 10.26
C ARG A 14 -11.36 10.01 11.47
N GLY A 15 -10.77 10.49 12.56
CA GLY A 15 -11.50 10.93 13.76
C GLY A 15 -12.22 9.80 14.52
N MET A 16 -11.83 8.54 14.31
CA MET A 16 -12.51 7.37 14.86
C MET A 16 -12.01 7.02 16.27
N THR A 17 -12.92 6.59 17.16
CA THR A 17 -12.52 5.97 18.44
C THR A 17 -12.09 4.52 18.23
N GLN A 18 -11.31 3.97 19.17
CA GLN A 18 -10.94 2.55 19.08
C GLN A 18 -12.18 1.64 19.15
N LYS A 19 -13.14 1.96 20.03
CA LYS A 19 -14.40 1.23 20.13
C LYS A 19 -15.18 1.23 18.82
N TYR A 20 -15.26 2.39 18.15
CA TYR A 20 -15.97 2.54 16.89
C TYR A 20 -15.33 1.67 15.78
N LEU A 21 -14.03 1.87 15.52
CA LEU A 21 -13.33 1.11 14.48
C LEU A 21 -13.37 -0.40 14.77
N GLY A 22 -13.14 -0.80 16.04
CA GLY A 22 -13.20 -2.21 16.45
C GLY A 22 -14.58 -2.83 16.21
N THR A 23 -15.65 -2.08 16.45
CA THR A 23 -17.03 -2.56 16.21
C THR A 23 -17.32 -2.64 14.70
N ALA A 24 -16.87 -1.65 13.92
CA ALA A 24 -17.06 -1.60 12.47
C ALA A 24 -16.37 -2.76 11.73
N ILE A 25 -15.21 -3.23 12.23
CA ILE A 25 -14.53 -4.43 11.70
C ILE A 25 -15.04 -5.75 12.33
N GLY A 26 -16.17 -5.71 13.04
CA GLY A 26 -16.87 -6.91 13.52
C GLY A 26 -16.43 -7.45 14.89
N PHE A 27 -15.69 -6.69 15.70
CA PHE A 27 -15.42 -7.13 17.08
C PHE A 27 -16.66 -6.98 17.96
N PRO A 28 -16.87 -7.88 18.95
CA PRO A 28 -17.93 -7.73 19.93
C PRO A 28 -17.79 -6.41 20.68
N GLU A 29 -18.87 -5.64 20.77
CA GLU A 29 -18.88 -4.27 21.29
C GLU A 29 -18.22 -4.14 22.67
N LYS A 30 -18.41 -5.13 23.54
CA LYS A 30 -17.84 -5.20 24.90
C LYS A 30 -16.31 -5.29 24.94
N SER A 31 -15.66 -5.61 23.82
CA SER A 31 -14.23 -5.87 23.72
C SER A 31 -13.56 -5.16 22.54
N ALA A 32 -14.32 -4.36 21.79
CA ALA A 32 -13.90 -3.78 20.52
C ALA A 32 -12.69 -2.83 20.68
N ASP A 33 -12.74 -1.99 21.71
CA ASP A 33 -11.67 -1.07 22.08
C ASP A 33 -10.39 -1.79 22.50
N VAL A 34 -10.48 -2.72 23.47
CA VAL A 34 -9.33 -3.46 23.99
C VAL A 34 -8.67 -4.29 22.90
N ARG A 35 -9.45 -4.97 22.06
CA ARG A 35 -8.91 -5.75 20.94
C ARG A 35 -8.24 -4.88 19.91
N LEU A 36 -8.81 -3.73 19.56
CA LEU A 36 -8.19 -2.83 18.59
C LEU A 36 -6.90 -2.21 19.15
N ALA A 37 -6.87 -1.84 20.43
CA ALA A 37 -5.67 -1.33 21.08
C ALA A 37 -4.49 -2.33 21.02
N GLN A 38 -4.76 -3.64 21.10
CA GLN A 38 -3.73 -4.68 20.93
C GLN A 38 -3.10 -4.67 19.52
N TYR A 39 -3.87 -4.31 18.49
CA TYR A 39 -3.32 -4.17 17.13
C TYR A 39 -2.56 -2.84 16.97
N GLU A 40 -3.07 -1.73 17.51
CA GLU A 40 -2.40 -0.42 17.44
C GLU A 40 -1.09 -0.34 18.25
N THR A 41 -0.96 -1.17 19.29
CA THR A 41 0.26 -1.29 20.10
C THR A 41 1.26 -2.31 19.56
N GLY A 42 0.92 -3.05 18.51
CA GLY A 42 1.76 -4.12 17.96
C GLY A 42 1.79 -5.40 18.80
N THR A 43 1.01 -5.48 19.89
CA THR A 43 0.85 -6.71 20.70
C THR A 43 0.31 -7.87 19.84
N ARG A 44 -0.49 -7.56 18.82
CA ARG A 44 -0.97 -8.51 17.82
C ARG A 44 -0.75 -7.95 16.41
N LYS A 45 -0.38 -8.82 15.48
CA LYS A 45 -0.38 -8.52 14.04
C LYS A 45 -1.71 -8.97 13.41
N PRO A 46 -2.43 -8.12 12.67
CA PRO A 46 -3.64 -8.55 11.97
C PRO A 46 -3.29 -9.55 10.86
N LYS A 47 -4.16 -10.54 10.65
CA LYS A 47 -4.10 -11.44 9.48
C LYS A 47 -4.75 -10.76 8.28
N ALA A 48 -4.52 -11.28 7.07
CA ALA A 48 -5.00 -10.73 5.81
C ALA A 48 -6.48 -10.28 5.84
N ASP A 49 -7.39 -11.14 6.29
CA ASP A 49 -8.83 -10.81 6.36
C ASP A 49 -9.12 -9.59 7.23
N LEU A 50 -8.45 -9.51 8.40
CA LEU A 50 -8.60 -8.38 9.31
C LEU A 50 -7.92 -7.12 8.74
N THR A 51 -6.78 -7.26 8.08
CA THR A 51 -6.10 -6.15 7.40
C THR A 51 -7.00 -5.56 6.31
N ASN A 52 -7.69 -6.41 5.54
CA ASN A 52 -8.64 -5.98 4.51
C ASN A 52 -9.86 -5.29 5.12
N ALA A 53 -10.42 -5.85 6.21
CA ALA A 53 -11.55 -5.22 6.91
C ALA A 53 -11.16 -3.85 7.50
N LEU A 54 -9.97 -3.73 8.09
CA LEU A 54 -9.41 -2.47 8.59
C LEU A 54 -9.24 -1.47 7.46
N ALA A 55 -8.63 -1.87 6.35
CA ALA A 55 -8.40 -1.03 5.18
C ALA A 55 -9.72 -0.52 4.60
N GLN A 56 -10.73 -1.38 4.50
CA GLN A 56 -12.07 -1.01 4.03
C GLN A 56 -12.74 0.03 4.93
N VAL A 57 -12.72 -0.15 6.26
CA VAL A 57 -13.33 0.82 7.18
C VAL A 57 -12.55 2.12 7.26
N LEU A 58 -11.22 2.05 7.16
CA LEU A 58 -10.34 3.22 7.16
C LEU A 58 -10.32 3.96 5.80
N ASP A 59 -10.95 3.36 4.79
CA ASP A 59 -11.01 3.88 3.42
C ASP A 59 -9.61 4.15 2.88
N VAL A 60 -8.81 3.07 2.80
CA VAL A 60 -7.45 3.04 2.27
C VAL A 60 -7.18 1.69 1.61
N SER A 61 -6.15 1.61 0.78
CA SER A 61 -5.61 0.36 0.25
C SER A 61 -5.03 -0.53 1.37
N PRO A 62 -5.18 -1.86 1.36
CA PRO A 62 -4.54 -2.75 2.35
C PRO A 62 -3.02 -2.57 2.43
N GLN A 63 -2.36 -2.27 1.30
CA GLN A 63 -0.93 -2.00 1.22
C GLN A 63 -0.56 -0.68 1.92
N ALA A 64 -1.51 0.23 2.09
CA ALA A 64 -1.32 1.40 2.92
C ALA A 64 -1.31 1.05 4.42
N LEU A 65 -1.62 -0.18 4.85
CA LEU A 65 -1.45 -0.65 6.22
C LEU A 65 -0.24 -1.59 6.36
N ASP A 66 -0.08 -2.56 5.46
CA ASP A 66 0.97 -3.59 5.52
C ASP A 66 2.27 -3.15 4.82
N VAL A 67 2.84 -2.05 5.30
CA VAL A 67 4.14 -1.54 4.81
C VAL A 67 5.28 -2.35 5.44
N PRO A 68 6.37 -2.66 4.71
CA PRO A 68 7.56 -3.27 5.28
C PRO A 68 8.05 -2.50 6.52
N ASP A 69 8.48 -3.23 7.54
CA ASP A 69 9.07 -2.62 8.72
C ASP A 69 10.44 -2.03 8.35
N ILE A 70 10.49 -0.70 8.37
CA ILE A 70 11.67 0.12 8.06
C ILE A 70 12.07 0.99 9.26
N ASP A 71 11.70 0.58 10.48
CA ASP A 71 11.84 1.41 11.69
C ASP A 71 13.30 1.56 12.16
N SER A 72 14.20 0.69 11.69
CA SER A 72 15.65 0.85 11.92
C SER A 72 16.35 1.39 10.67
N TYR A 73 17.32 2.28 10.87
CA TYR A 73 18.16 2.77 9.76
C TYR A 73 18.86 1.63 9.00
N ILE A 74 19.26 0.57 9.70
CA ILE A 74 19.86 -0.62 9.08
C ILE A 74 18.82 -1.32 8.18
N GLY A 75 17.60 -1.55 8.69
CA GLY A 75 16.51 -2.15 7.90
C GLY A 75 16.11 -1.31 6.70
N LEU A 76 16.05 0.03 6.86
CA LEU A 76 15.84 0.96 5.76
C LEU A 76 16.92 0.80 4.67
N MET A 77 18.20 0.78 5.06
CA MET A 77 19.30 0.62 4.10
C MET A 77 19.25 -0.74 3.39
N HIS A 78 18.99 -1.84 4.10
CA HIS A 78 18.83 -3.16 3.46
C HIS A 78 17.63 -3.21 2.50
N THR A 79 16.57 -2.46 2.80
CA THR A 79 15.44 -2.30 1.87
C THR A 79 15.90 -1.60 0.59
N LEU A 80 16.63 -0.49 0.70
CA LEU A 80 17.18 0.24 -0.45
C LEU A 80 18.13 -0.64 -1.29
N PHE A 81 19.00 -1.43 -0.65
CA PHE A 81 19.89 -2.37 -1.35
C PHE A 81 19.10 -3.43 -2.13
N THR A 82 18.04 -3.97 -1.53
CA THR A 82 17.17 -4.93 -2.22
C THR A 82 16.46 -4.28 -3.41
N LEU A 83 16.07 -3.00 -3.30
CA LEU A 83 15.50 -2.25 -4.42
C LEU A 83 16.53 -2.00 -5.53
N GLU A 84 17.81 -1.84 -5.20
CA GLU A 84 18.90 -1.73 -6.18
C GLU A 84 19.12 -3.03 -6.95
N ASP A 85 19.07 -4.16 -6.25
CA ASP A 85 19.26 -5.48 -6.81
C ASP A 85 18.10 -5.91 -7.72
N ILE A 86 16.86 -5.67 -7.28
CA ILE A 86 15.66 -6.16 -7.97
C ILE A 86 15.12 -5.15 -8.99
N TYR A 87 15.02 -3.88 -8.60
CA TYR A 87 14.32 -2.85 -9.38
C TYR A 87 15.26 -1.80 -9.98
N GLY A 88 16.58 -2.00 -9.89
CA GLY A 88 17.56 -1.10 -10.46
C GLY A 88 17.56 0.31 -9.87
N LEU A 89 17.11 0.47 -8.63
CA LEU A 89 17.36 1.68 -7.85
C LEU A 89 18.89 1.90 -7.73
N THR A 90 19.35 3.14 -7.79
CA THR A 90 20.77 3.48 -7.64
C THR A 90 20.89 4.85 -6.98
N VAL A 91 22.08 5.17 -6.49
CA VAL A 91 22.40 6.47 -5.90
C VAL A 91 23.29 7.28 -6.86
N SER A 92 23.05 8.59 -6.97
CA SER A 92 23.92 9.52 -7.68
C SER A 92 23.97 10.87 -6.98
N GLU A 93 24.92 11.71 -7.38
CA GLU A 93 25.01 13.10 -6.92
C GLU A 93 24.53 14.04 -8.03
N ALA A 94 23.65 14.97 -7.68
CA ALA A 94 23.18 16.04 -8.56
C ALA A 94 22.98 17.32 -7.73
N ASP A 95 23.43 18.47 -8.24
CA ASP A 95 23.31 19.77 -7.57
C ASP A 95 23.86 19.81 -6.13
N GLY A 96 24.87 18.98 -5.82
CA GLY A 96 25.47 18.86 -4.48
C GLY A 96 24.64 18.04 -3.49
N GLU A 97 23.57 17.39 -3.95
CA GLU A 97 22.70 16.53 -3.16
C GLU A 97 22.79 15.07 -3.62
N VAL A 98 22.65 14.16 -2.66
CA VAL A 98 22.56 12.72 -2.96
C VAL A 98 21.12 12.40 -3.37
N CYS A 99 20.95 11.90 -4.59
CA CYS A 99 19.67 11.56 -5.18
C CYS A 99 19.55 10.05 -5.44
N LEU A 100 18.32 9.53 -5.30
CA LEU A 100 17.95 8.22 -5.80
C LEU A 100 17.52 8.33 -7.28
N LYS A 101 18.02 7.42 -8.12
CA LYS A 101 17.62 7.30 -9.53
C LYS A 101 17.41 5.85 -9.91
N VAL A 102 16.64 5.60 -10.97
CA VAL A 102 16.44 4.25 -11.50
C VAL A 102 17.25 4.06 -12.76
N ASN A 103 18.09 3.02 -12.78
CA ASN A 103 18.81 2.62 -13.98
C ASN A 103 17.92 1.72 -14.85
N LYS A 104 17.24 2.33 -15.83
CA LYS A 104 16.35 1.63 -16.78
C LYS A 104 17.03 0.50 -17.57
N ASP A 105 18.36 0.53 -17.68
CA ASP A 105 19.12 -0.48 -18.42
C ASP A 105 19.25 -1.79 -17.63
N LYS A 106 18.86 -1.81 -16.34
CA LYS A 106 18.81 -3.02 -15.51
C LYS A 106 17.61 -3.95 -15.80
N GLY A 107 16.77 -3.61 -16.77
CA GLY A 107 15.73 -4.51 -17.28
C GLY A 107 14.30 -4.06 -17.02
N ARG A 108 13.35 -4.99 -17.13
CA ARG A 108 11.91 -4.72 -17.12
C ARG A 108 11.45 -4.12 -15.80
N GLU A 109 11.92 -4.66 -14.69
CA GLU A 109 11.56 -4.28 -13.33
C GLU A 109 11.95 -2.82 -13.06
N ALA A 110 13.13 -2.40 -13.51
CA ALA A 110 13.58 -1.03 -13.44
C ALA A 110 12.73 -0.09 -14.31
N TYR A 111 12.34 -0.55 -15.51
CA TYR A 111 11.46 0.23 -16.37
C TYR A 111 10.06 0.44 -15.76
N GLU A 112 9.49 -0.59 -15.13
CA GLU A 112 8.19 -0.47 -14.44
C GLU A 112 8.29 0.42 -13.19
N LEU A 113 9.33 0.27 -12.37
CA LEU A 113 9.57 1.16 -11.22
C LEU A 113 9.67 2.62 -11.69
N LEU A 114 10.40 2.88 -12.78
CA LEU A 114 10.55 4.23 -13.33
C LEU A 114 9.19 4.85 -13.71
N LYS A 115 8.27 4.09 -14.32
CA LYS A 115 6.91 4.58 -14.59
C LYS A 115 6.15 4.92 -13.30
N MET A 116 6.26 4.08 -12.27
CA MET A 116 5.59 4.33 -10.98
C MET A 116 6.13 5.60 -10.32
N LEU A 117 7.44 5.85 -10.42
CA LEU A 117 8.06 7.08 -9.93
C LEU A 117 7.63 8.31 -10.73
N TYR A 118 7.43 8.20 -12.05
CA TYR A 118 6.87 9.30 -12.84
C TYR A 118 5.43 9.63 -12.46
N ALA A 119 4.60 8.61 -12.22
CA ALA A 119 3.24 8.79 -11.72
C ALA A 119 3.22 9.55 -10.40
N TRP A 120 4.11 9.16 -9.47
CA TRP A 120 4.26 9.85 -8.19
C TRP A 120 4.77 11.28 -8.37
N LYS A 121 5.77 11.49 -9.24
CA LYS A 121 6.30 12.83 -9.55
C LYS A 121 5.21 13.75 -10.09
N GLU A 122 4.35 13.27 -10.99
CA GLU A 122 3.25 14.07 -11.53
C GLU A 122 2.32 14.58 -10.42
N GLN A 123 1.96 13.72 -9.46
CA GLN A 123 1.13 14.11 -8.32
C GLN A 123 1.86 15.09 -7.39
N ALA A 124 3.16 14.90 -7.17
CA ALA A 124 3.97 15.83 -6.38
C ALA A 124 4.09 17.21 -7.06
N ASP A 125 4.24 17.24 -8.38
CA ASP A 125 4.30 18.47 -9.17
C ASP A 125 2.95 19.21 -9.12
N LYS A 126 1.82 18.51 -9.23
CA LYS A 126 0.47 19.07 -9.04
C LYS A 126 0.27 19.67 -7.65
N LEU A 127 0.76 19.01 -6.60
CA LEU A 127 0.74 19.55 -5.25
C LEU A 127 1.61 20.81 -5.14
N SER A 128 2.81 20.80 -5.73
CA SER A 128 3.76 21.92 -5.67
C SER A 128 3.28 23.16 -6.44
N SER A 129 2.46 22.95 -7.46
CA SER A 129 1.86 24.00 -8.30
C SER A 129 0.47 24.42 -7.83
N GLU A 130 0.01 23.90 -6.69
CA GLU A 130 -1.32 24.16 -6.09
C GLU A 130 -2.51 23.74 -6.97
N GLU A 131 -2.29 22.87 -7.97
CA GLU A 131 -3.37 22.27 -8.77
C GLU A 131 -4.23 21.31 -7.93
N ILE A 132 -3.59 20.61 -6.98
CA ILE A 132 -4.24 19.79 -5.98
C ILE A 132 -3.78 20.21 -4.58
N ASN A 133 -4.64 20.01 -3.60
CA ASN A 133 -4.31 20.24 -2.20
C ASN A 133 -3.66 18.99 -1.56
N ARG A 134 -3.22 19.13 -0.29
CA ARG A 134 -2.57 18.05 0.45
C ARG A 134 -3.47 16.84 0.68
N GLU A 135 -4.77 17.05 0.88
CA GLU A 135 -5.75 16.00 1.09
C GLU A 135 -5.93 15.16 -0.19
N GLU A 136 -6.03 15.80 -1.35
CA GLU A 136 -6.13 15.12 -2.65
C GLU A 136 -4.88 14.31 -2.97
N TYR A 137 -3.69 14.87 -2.71
CA TYR A 137 -2.42 14.16 -2.87
C TYR A 137 -2.33 12.94 -1.94
N ASP A 138 -2.70 13.10 -0.67
CA ASP A 138 -2.71 12.02 0.31
C ASP A 138 -3.75 10.95 -0.04
N ASN A 139 -4.92 11.36 -0.53
CA ASN A 139 -5.96 10.46 -1.03
C ASN A 139 -5.43 9.55 -2.15
N TRP A 140 -4.71 10.12 -3.12
CA TRP A 140 -4.05 9.34 -4.17
C TRP A 140 -3.04 8.34 -3.59
N ARG A 141 -2.17 8.78 -2.65
CA ARG A 141 -1.15 7.91 -2.04
C ARG A 141 -1.77 6.75 -1.24
N TYR A 142 -2.86 6.99 -0.51
CA TYR A 142 -3.46 5.98 0.37
C TYR A 142 -4.38 5.00 -0.37
N HIS A 143 -4.83 5.34 -1.58
CA HIS A 143 -5.63 4.46 -2.44
C HIS A 143 -4.83 3.86 -3.60
N TYR A 144 -3.53 4.14 -3.70
CA TYR A 144 -2.70 3.62 -4.79
C TYR A 144 -2.82 2.08 -4.88
N PRO A 145 -3.03 1.52 -6.09
CA PRO A 145 -2.99 2.18 -7.40
C PRO A 145 -4.36 2.62 -7.97
N GLU A 146 -5.45 2.62 -7.19
CA GLU A 146 -6.81 2.83 -7.70
C GLU A 146 -7.01 4.14 -8.47
N PHE A 147 -6.47 5.25 -7.96
CA PHE A 147 -6.55 6.56 -8.58
C PHE A 147 -5.37 6.88 -9.51
N ASP A 148 -4.48 5.92 -9.75
CA ASP A 148 -3.39 6.10 -10.71
C ASP A 148 -3.90 5.97 -12.14
N THR A 149 -3.97 7.09 -12.84
CA THR A 149 -4.40 7.18 -14.24
C THR A 149 -3.26 6.97 -15.24
N THR A 150 -2.01 6.91 -14.77
CA THR A 150 -0.81 6.86 -15.62
C THR A 150 -0.48 5.45 -16.11
N GLN A 151 -1.00 4.42 -15.43
CA GLN A 151 -0.77 3.01 -15.78
C GLN A 151 -2.07 2.21 -15.83
N ARG A 152 -2.15 1.25 -16.75
CA ARG A 152 -3.23 0.24 -16.76
C ARG A 152 -2.89 -0.85 -15.76
N TRP A 153 -3.24 -0.64 -14.50
CA TRP A 153 -3.24 -1.69 -13.50
C TRP A 153 -4.29 -2.73 -13.90
N ALA A 154 -3.86 -3.96 -14.21
CA ALA A 154 -4.80 -5.04 -14.43
C ALA A 154 -5.64 -5.19 -13.15
N LYS A 155 -6.95 -4.92 -13.23
CA LYS A 155 -7.84 -5.20 -12.11
C LYS A 155 -7.68 -6.67 -11.76
N VAL A 156 -7.34 -6.97 -10.50
CA VAL A 156 -7.46 -8.32 -9.98
C VAL A 156 -8.93 -8.72 -10.20
N PRO A 157 -9.23 -9.78 -10.98
CA PRO A 157 -10.60 -10.23 -11.15
C PRO A 157 -11.20 -10.47 -9.76
N SER A 158 -12.48 -10.11 -9.55
CA SER A 158 -13.14 -10.45 -8.29
C SER A 158 -13.00 -11.95 -8.03
N GLN A 159 -12.94 -12.38 -6.77
CA GLN A 159 -12.84 -13.80 -6.44
C GLN A 159 -13.96 -14.61 -7.10
N GLU A 160 -15.17 -14.04 -7.19
CA GLU A 160 -16.29 -14.62 -7.94
C GLU A 160 -16.02 -14.79 -9.45
N LEU A 161 -15.37 -13.82 -10.10
CA LEU A 161 -14.96 -13.93 -11.50
C LEU A 161 -13.83 -14.94 -11.70
N SER A 162 -12.89 -15.00 -10.75
CA SER A 162 -11.81 -15.99 -10.72
C SER A 162 -12.38 -17.40 -10.58
N ASP A 163 -13.31 -17.60 -9.65
CA ASP A 163 -13.98 -18.87 -9.40
C ASP A 163 -14.86 -19.28 -10.59
N ALA A 164 -15.58 -18.33 -11.21
CA ALA A 164 -16.38 -18.58 -12.42
C ALA A 164 -15.51 -18.96 -13.63
N LEU A 165 -14.33 -18.34 -13.80
CA LEU A 165 -13.39 -18.72 -14.84
C LEU A 165 -12.79 -20.11 -14.57
N VAL A 166 -12.42 -20.41 -13.32
CA VAL A 166 -11.90 -21.74 -12.94
C VAL A 166 -12.95 -22.83 -13.20
N GLU A 167 -14.22 -22.60 -12.88
CA GLU A 167 -15.31 -23.53 -13.21
C GLU A 167 -15.51 -23.66 -14.73
N ALA A 168 -15.53 -22.55 -15.48
CA ALA A 168 -15.70 -22.58 -16.93
C ALA A 168 -14.57 -23.35 -17.65
N PHE A 169 -13.34 -23.32 -17.11
CA PHE A 169 -12.20 -24.05 -17.68
C PHE A 169 -12.06 -25.50 -17.18
N LYS A 170 -12.72 -25.89 -16.09
CA LYS A 170 -12.77 -27.31 -15.64
C LYS A 170 -13.52 -28.20 -16.63
N ASP A 171 -14.52 -27.66 -17.32
CA ASP A 171 -15.31 -28.40 -18.32
C ASP A 171 -14.53 -28.67 -19.61
N HIS A 172 -13.45 -27.93 -19.89
CA HIS A 172 -12.58 -28.15 -21.06
C HIS A 172 -11.37 -29.05 -20.79
N LEU A 173 -11.15 -29.47 -19.55
CA LEU A 173 -10.05 -30.37 -19.17
C LEU A 173 -10.47 -31.84 -19.00
N LYS A 174 -11.75 -32.17 -19.21
CA LYS A 174 -12.27 -33.54 -19.10
C LYS A 174 -12.33 -34.31 -20.42
N ASP A 175 -12.07 -33.66 -21.56
CA ASP A 175 -11.95 -34.33 -22.86
C ASP A 175 -10.48 -34.49 -23.25
N LYS A 176 -9.80 -35.45 -22.59
CA LYS A 176 -8.62 -36.11 -23.13
C LYS A 176 -8.42 -37.50 -22.54
#